data_AF-A0A0H3J1X3-F1
#
_entry.id   AF-A0A0H3J1X3-F1
#
_cell.length_a   1.000
_cell.length_b   1.000
_cell.length_c   1.000
_cell.angle_alpha   90.00
_cell.angle_beta   90.00
_cell.angle_gamma   90.00
#
_symmetry.space_group_name_H-M   'P 1'
#
loop_
_entity.id
_entity.type
_entity.pdbx_description
1 polymer ?
#
loop_
_entity_poly.entity_id
_entity_poly.type
_entity_poly.pdbx_seq_one_letter_code
_entity_poly.pdbx_strand_id
1 'polypeptide(L)'
;MFPYGEYITMTMLYPFLIQRTKLKKIVISTVILEVIFLILNSILFIVTLGYEFAISTDYPLLEALRLVHIGDFLNRLDTIFVIILTLGGFFKISILMYASALGISQMFKFKNWGLLCIILGVFIIITSLIMARNNPEHLNIGWNFMVIYISIPLYIIIPLLSLIIYHVKGLIKK
;
A
#
# COMPACT_ATOMS: atom_id res chain seq x y z
N MET A 1 7.81 3.23 -0.28
CA MET A 1 6.84 3.18 0.86
C MET A 1 5.65 2.35 0.44
N PHE A 2 4.99 2.67 -0.67
CA PHE A 2 4.36 1.65 -1.51
C PHE A 2 5.44 0.73 -2.11
N PRO A 3 5.27 -0.61 -2.17
CA PRO A 3 4.13 -1.43 -1.73
C PRO A 3 4.32 -2.10 -0.34
N TYR A 4 5.42 -1.78 0.34
CA TYR A 4 5.78 -2.42 1.62
C TYR A 4 5.02 -1.88 2.84
N GLY A 5 4.48 -0.67 2.79
CA GLY A 5 3.77 -0.04 3.91
C GLY A 5 2.51 -0.79 4.32
N GLU A 6 1.90 -1.49 3.37
CA GLU A 6 0.71 -2.31 3.51
C GLU A 6 0.93 -3.53 4.41
N TYR A 7 2.18 -3.98 4.60
CA TYR A 7 2.49 -5.07 5.53
C TYR A 7 2.07 -4.76 6.96
N ILE A 8 2.07 -3.49 7.37
CA ILE A 8 1.60 -3.09 8.69
C ILE A 8 0.09 -3.27 8.81
N THR A 9 -0.67 -2.93 7.78
CA THR A 9 -2.10 -3.24 7.71
C THR A 9 -2.33 -4.75 7.80
N MET A 10 -1.50 -5.57 7.14
CA MET A 10 -1.60 -7.03 7.20
C MET A 10 -1.35 -7.58 8.61
N THR A 11 -0.62 -6.87 9.47
CA THR A 11 -0.48 -7.29 10.89
C THR A 11 -1.81 -7.26 11.65
N MET A 12 -2.76 -6.40 11.28
CA MET A 12 -4.10 -6.39 11.87
C MET A 12 -4.91 -7.63 11.49
N LEU A 13 -4.56 -8.27 10.38
CA LEU A 13 -5.16 -9.53 9.93
C LEU A 13 -4.50 -10.77 10.54
N TYR A 14 -3.33 -10.62 11.18
CA TYR A 14 -2.60 -11.70 11.82
C TYR A 14 -3.45 -12.56 12.79
N PRO A 15 -4.34 -11.99 13.64
CA PRO A 15 -5.14 -12.78 14.56
C PRO A 15 -6.09 -13.78 13.87
N PHE A 16 -6.47 -13.52 12.63
CA PHE A 16 -7.41 -14.34 11.87
C PHE A 16 -6.74 -15.49 11.10
N LEU A 17 -5.42 -15.63 11.18
CA LEU A 17 -4.70 -16.71 10.51
C LEU A 17 -4.89 -18.06 11.20
N ILE A 18 -5.35 -19.04 10.43
CA ILE A 18 -5.55 -20.44 10.88
C ILE A 18 -4.20 -21.11 11.22
N GLN A 19 -3.18 -20.95 10.37
CA GLN A 19 -1.88 -21.64 10.52
C GLN A 19 -0.71 -20.66 10.73
N ARG A 20 -0.47 -20.31 11.99
CA ARG A 20 0.54 -19.30 12.38
C ARG A 20 1.99 -19.79 12.26
N THR A 21 2.22 -21.10 12.35
CA THR A 21 3.58 -21.69 12.32
C THR A 21 4.32 -21.48 11.01
N LYS A 22 3.59 -21.34 9.89
CA LYS A 22 4.18 -21.11 8.56
C LYS A 22 4.34 -19.64 8.19
N LEU A 23 3.84 -18.72 9.03
CA LEU A 23 3.75 -17.31 8.66
C LEU A 23 5.11 -16.70 8.31
N LYS A 24 6.14 -16.94 9.12
CA LYS A 24 7.47 -16.38 8.87
C LYS A 24 8.01 -16.76 7.49
N LYS A 25 7.83 -18.03 7.09
CA LYS A 25 8.25 -18.53 5.79
C LYS A 25 7.45 -17.87 4.66
N ILE A 26 6.14 -17.72 4.84
CA ILE A 26 5.27 -17.09 3.85
C ILE A 26 5.64 -15.61 3.66
N VAL A 27 5.78 -14.85 4.76
CA VAL A 27 6.14 -13.42 4.69
C VAL A 27 7.47 -13.22 3.97
N ILE A 28 8.51 -13.99 4.35
CA ILE A 28 9.81 -13.91 3.67
C ILE A 28 9.68 -14.25 2.18
N SER A 29 8.94 -15.30 1.83
CA SER A 29 8.73 -15.68 0.44
C SER A 29 7.99 -14.60 -0.35
N THR A 30 6.97 -13.97 0.22
CA THR A 30 6.20 -12.91 -0.45
C THR A 30 7.05 -11.67 -0.68
N VAL A 31 7.87 -11.27 0.31
CA VAL A 31 8.79 -10.13 0.16
C VAL A 31 9.81 -10.38 -0.94
N ILE A 32 10.39 -11.59 -1.00
CA ILE A 32 11.35 -11.95 -2.06
C ILE A 32 10.67 -11.91 -3.43
N LEU A 33 9.46 -12.47 -3.55
CA LEU A 33 8.70 -12.45 -4.79
C LEU A 33 8.39 -11.01 -5.22
N GLU A 34 7.96 -10.15 -4.31
CA GLU A 34 7.67 -8.74 -4.60
C GLU A 34 8.91 -8.00 -5.12
N VAL A 35 10.07 -8.20 -4.49
CA VAL A 35 11.34 -7.61 -4.96
C VAL A 35 11.67 -8.09 -6.37
N ILE A 36 11.53 -9.39 -6.66
CA ILE A 36 11.77 -9.94 -8.00
C ILE A 36 10.82 -9.32 -9.02
N PHE A 37 9.52 -9.22 -8.69
CA PHE A 37 8.54 -8.58 -9.56
C PHE A 37 8.88 -7.11 -9.83
N LEU A 38 9.29 -6.34 -8.82
CA LEU A 38 9.70 -4.95 -9.00
C LEU A 38 10.92 -4.82 -9.90
N ILE A 39 11.94 -5.66 -9.70
CA ILE A 39 13.15 -5.67 -10.54
C ILE A 39 12.79 -5.98 -12.00
N LEU A 40 11.98 -7.02 -12.22
CA LEU A 40 11.55 -7.41 -13.58
C LEU A 40 10.75 -6.29 -14.26
N ASN A 41 9.85 -5.63 -13.53
CA ASN A 41 9.11 -4.48 -14.07
C ASN A 41 10.04 -3.32 -14.44
N SER A 42 10.99 -2.96 -13.57
CA SER A 42 11.96 -1.90 -13.85
C SER A 42 12.81 -2.19 -15.08
N ILE A 43 13.29 -3.44 -15.23
CA ILE A 43 14.03 -3.85 -16.43
C ILE A 43 13.14 -3.74 -17.67
N LEU A 44 11.89 -4.22 -17.60
CA LEU A 44 10.93 -4.13 -18.69
C LEU A 44 10.71 -2.66 -19.10
N PHE A 45 10.52 -1.74 -18.15
CA PHE A 45 10.32 -0.32 -18.46
C PHE A 45 11.54 0.28 -19.13
N ILE A 46 12.75 0.02 -18.63
CA ILE A 46 13.99 0.57 -19.23
C ILE A 46 14.20 0.01 -20.64
N VAL A 47 13.98 -1.29 -20.86
CA VAL A 47 14.17 -1.93 -22.16
C VAL A 47 13.14 -1.47 -23.19
N THR A 48 11.89 -1.23 -22.77
CA THR A 48 10.81 -0.84 -23.69
C THR A 48 10.76 0.66 -23.97
N LEU A 49 10.94 1.50 -22.94
CA LEU A 49 10.78 2.95 -23.02
C LEU A 49 12.11 3.70 -23.18
N GLY A 50 13.23 3.05 -22.87
CA GLY A 50 14.52 3.71 -22.68
C GLY A 50 14.64 4.36 -21.30
N TYR A 51 15.89 4.55 -20.85
CA TYR A 51 16.22 5.05 -19.50
C TYR A 51 15.58 6.42 -19.18
N GLU A 52 15.78 7.40 -20.05
CA GLU A 52 15.31 8.78 -19.84
C GLU A 52 13.79 8.86 -19.70
N PHE A 53 13.06 8.14 -20.56
CA PHE A 53 11.60 8.15 -20.52
C PHE A 53 11.05 7.32 -19.36
N ALA A 54 11.66 6.18 -19.05
CA ALA A 54 11.23 5.30 -17.96
C ALA A 54 11.33 5.97 -16.58
N ILE A 55 12.26 6.90 -16.37
CA ILE A 55 12.45 7.61 -15.09
C ILE A 55 11.60 8.87 -14.98
N SER A 56 11.30 9.52 -16.11
CA SER A 56 10.56 10.78 -16.13
C SER A 56 9.03 10.59 -16.17
N THR A 57 8.55 9.39 -16.48
CA THR A 57 7.11 9.08 -16.52
C THR A 57 6.57 8.59 -15.18
N ASP A 58 5.41 9.11 -14.76
CA ASP A 58 4.73 8.68 -13.53
C ASP A 58 4.10 7.28 -13.67
N TYR A 59 3.79 6.84 -14.90
CA TYR A 59 3.07 5.59 -15.18
C TYR A 59 3.74 4.74 -16.27
N PRO A 60 4.96 4.24 -16.05
CA PRO A 60 5.75 3.57 -17.08
C PRO A 60 5.08 2.31 -17.62
N LEU A 61 4.34 1.57 -16.79
CA LEU A 61 3.59 0.39 -17.25
C LEU A 61 2.48 0.75 -18.24
N LEU A 62 1.78 1.86 -18.03
CA LEU A 62 0.73 2.31 -18.95
C LEU A 62 1.33 2.71 -20.29
N GLU A 63 2.44 3.45 -20.29
CA GLU A 63 3.12 3.84 -21.52
C GLU A 63 3.70 2.62 -22.26
N ALA A 64 4.29 1.67 -21.55
CA ALA A 64 4.78 0.43 -22.16
C ALA A 64 3.63 -0.37 -22.82
N LEU A 65 2.46 -0.44 -22.18
CA LEU A 65 1.29 -1.12 -22.75
C LEU A 65 0.71 -0.43 -23.98
N ARG A 66 0.83 0.89 -24.10
CA ARG A 66 0.40 1.63 -25.29
C ARG A 66 1.26 1.33 -26.52
N LEU A 67 2.50 0.90 -26.33
CA LEU A 67 3.39 0.50 -27.43
C LEU A 67 3.06 -0.90 -27.98
N VAL A 68 2.30 -1.71 -27.25
CA VAL A 68 1.98 -3.08 -27.65
C VAL A 68 0.84 -3.08 -28.66
N HIS A 69 1.17 -3.39 -29.91
CA HIS A 69 0.21 -3.61 -30.99
C HIS A 69 0.31 -5.05 -31.51
N ILE A 70 -0.66 -5.89 -31.16
CA ILE A 70 -0.73 -7.28 -31.63
C ILE A 70 -1.86 -7.39 -32.67
N GLY A 71 -1.51 -7.14 -33.94
CA GLY A 71 -2.46 -7.15 -35.06
C GLY A 71 -3.65 -6.20 -34.85
N ASP A 72 -4.83 -6.57 -35.35
CA ASP A 72 -6.05 -5.76 -35.21
C ASP A 72 -6.85 -6.05 -33.92
N PHE A 73 -6.51 -7.11 -33.18
CA PHE A 73 -7.35 -7.65 -32.10
C PHE A 73 -7.07 -7.08 -30.70
N LEU A 74 -5.81 -6.74 -30.36
CA LEU A 74 -5.41 -6.26 -29.03
C LEU A 74 -4.81 -4.85 -29.06
N ASN A 75 -5.52 -3.89 -29.64
CA ASN A 75 -5.05 -2.50 -29.76
C ASN A 75 -5.35 -1.59 -28.55
N ARG A 76 -6.08 -2.09 -27.53
CA ARG A 76 -6.52 -1.30 -26.35
C ARG A 76 -6.21 -1.97 -25.02
N LEU A 77 -4.98 -2.44 -24.87
CA LEU A 77 -4.48 -2.98 -23.60
C LEU A 77 -4.42 -1.92 -22.48
N ASP A 78 -4.27 -0.65 -22.87
CA ASP A 78 -4.37 0.51 -21.98
C ASP A 78 -5.69 0.56 -21.20
N THR A 79 -6.81 0.26 -21.86
CA THR A 79 -8.15 0.28 -21.27
C THR A 79 -8.30 -0.84 -20.24
N ILE A 80 -7.84 -2.04 -20.58
CA ILE A 80 -7.85 -3.20 -19.67
C ILE A 80 -6.99 -2.90 -18.43
N PHE A 81 -5.83 -2.29 -18.63
CA PHE A 81 -4.95 -1.89 -17.53
C PHE A 81 -5.62 -0.92 -16.57
N VAL A 82 -6.27 0.14 -17.07
CA VAL A 82 -6.98 1.11 -16.23
C VAL A 82 -8.09 0.42 -15.41
N ILE A 83 -8.81 -0.54 -15.98
CA ILE A 83 -9.83 -1.32 -15.26
C ILE A 83 -9.20 -2.14 -14.13
N ILE A 84 -8.12 -2.88 -14.42
CA ILE A 84 -7.41 -3.69 -13.42
C ILE A 84 -6.85 -2.80 -12.30
N LEU A 85 -6.24 -1.66 -12.64
CA LEU A 85 -5.71 -0.71 -11.68
C LEU A 85 -6.81 -0.15 -10.77
N THR A 86 -7.96 0.21 -11.36
CA THR A 86 -9.12 0.72 -10.61
C THR A 86 -9.68 -0.33 -9.65
N LEU A 87 -9.85 -1.57 -10.12
CA LEU A 87 -10.30 -2.68 -9.29
C LEU A 87 -9.30 -2.98 -8.17
N GLY A 88 -8.00 -3.00 -8.47
CA GLY A 88 -6.94 -3.17 -7.48
C GLY A 88 -6.96 -2.08 -6.42
N GLY A 89 -7.14 -0.82 -6.83
CA GLY A 89 -7.32 0.33 -5.93
C GLY A 89 -8.53 0.16 -5.02
N PHE A 90 -9.67 -0.27 -5.57
CA PHE A 90 -10.89 -0.53 -4.79
C PHE A 90 -10.69 -1.59 -3.70
N PHE A 91 -10.09 -2.74 -4.04
CA PHE A 91 -9.79 -3.78 -3.05
C PHE A 91 -8.81 -3.29 -1.99
N LYS A 92 -7.78 -2.56 -2.40
CA LYS A 92 -6.78 -1.99 -1.49
C LYS A 92 -7.42 -1.05 -0.48
N ILE A 93 -8.24 -0.10 -0.95
CA ILE A 93 -8.96 0.85 -0.09
C ILE A 93 -9.89 0.11 0.86
N SER A 94 -10.60 -0.91 0.38
CA SER A 94 -11.51 -1.73 1.19
C SER A 94 -10.79 -2.43 2.34
N ILE A 95 -9.62 -3.03 2.08
CA ILE A 95 -8.81 -3.70 3.10
C ILE A 95 -8.28 -2.70 4.13
N LEU A 96 -7.79 -1.54 3.66
CA LEU A 96 -7.30 -0.47 4.54
C LEU A 96 -8.42 0.05 5.45
N MET A 97 -9.58 0.35 4.88
CA MET A 97 -10.76 0.81 5.62
C MET A 97 -11.22 -0.22 6.65
N TYR A 98 -11.23 -1.51 6.29
CA TYR A 98 -11.56 -2.58 7.24
C TYR A 98 -10.56 -2.64 8.40
N ALA A 99 -9.26 -2.59 8.12
CA ALA A 99 -8.23 -2.61 9.16
C ALA A 99 -8.31 -1.38 10.08
N SER A 100 -8.61 -0.20 9.52
CA SER A 100 -8.86 1.02 10.30
C SER A 100 -10.09 0.89 11.19
N ALA A 101 -11.20 0.37 10.66
CA ALA A 101 -12.42 0.12 11.43
C ALA A 101 -12.16 -0.85 12.59
N LEU A 102 -11.45 -1.95 12.32
CA LEU A 102 -11.05 -2.93 13.33
C LEU A 102 -10.19 -2.28 14.43
N GLY A 103 -9.19 -1.48 14.06
CA GLY A 103 -8.32 -0.80 15.01
C GLY A 103 -9.07 0.19 15.90
N ILE A 104 -9.95 1.02 15.32
CA ILE A 104 -10.77 1.97 16.08
C ILE A 104 -11.75 1.24 17.00
N SER A 105 -12.39 0.17 16.51
CA SER A 105 -13.29 -0.65 17.33
C SER A 105 -12.54 -1.25 18.53
N GLN A 106 -11.32 -1.74 18.35
CA GLN A 106 -10.50 -2.29 19.44
C GLN A 106 -10.04 -1.22 20.44
N MET A 107 -9.59 -0.05 19.97
CA MET A 107 -9.09 1.03 20.83
C MET A 107 -10.20 1.67 21.66
N PHE A 108 -11.35 1.96 21.03
CA PHE A 108 -12.45 2.69 21.67
C PHE A 108 -13.61 1.79 22.11
N LYS A 109 -13.47 0.46 21.95
CA LYS A 109 -14.51 -0.54 22.25
C LYS A 109 -15.84 -0.27 21.52
N PHE A 110 -15.76 0.32 20.33
CA PHE A 110 -16.92 0.72 19.54
C PHE A 110 -17.63 -0.52 18.96
N LYS A 111 -18.90 -0.71 19.29
CA LYS A 111 -19.66 -1.93 18.92
C LYS A 111 -20.41 -1.82 17.58
N ASN A 112 -20.78 -0.61 17.17
CA ASN A 112 -21.57 -0.41 15.96
C ASN A 112 -20.68 -0.30 14.71
N TRP A 113 -20.44 -1.44 14.06
CA TRP A 113 -19.62 -1.53 12.86
C TRP A 113 -20.19 -0.75 11.67
N GLY A 114 -21.51 -0.77 11.46
CA GLY A 114 -22.13 -0.09 10.32
C GLY A 114 -21.92 1.43 10.39
N LEU A 115 -22.15 2.02 11.56
CA LEU A 115 -21.90 3.45 11.78
C LEU A 115 -20.42 3.82 11.61
N LEU A 116 -19.52 2.96 12.10
CA LEU A 116 -18.07 3.18 11.99
C LEU A 116 -17.61 3.18 10.52
N CYS A 117 -18.11 2.24 9.71
CA CYS A 117 -17.84 2.20 8.29
C CYS A 117 -18.39 3.44 7.57
N ILE A 118 -19.58 3.92 7.92
CA ILE A 118 -20.13 5.15 7.33
C ILE A 118 -19.23 6.35 7.65
N ILE A 119 -18.83 6.52 8.91
CA ILE A 119 -17.97 7.63 9.34
C ILE A 119 -16.63 7.59 8.59
N LEU A 120 -15.99 6.41 8.55
CA LEU A 120 -14.72 6.24 7.83
C LEU A 120 -14.88 6.49 6.33
N GLY A 121 -15.95 6.01 5.70
CA GLY A 121 -16.22 6.23 4.29
C GLY A 121 -16.37 7.72 3.96
N VAL A 122 -17.14 8.46 4.76
CA VAL A 122 -17.29 9.92 4.62
C VAL A 122 -15.94 10.62 4.80
N PHE A 123 -15.15 10.20 5.80
CA PHE A 123 -13.83 10.78 6.05
C PHE A 123 -12.85 10.52 4.89
N ILE A 124 -12.88 9.33 4.30
CA ILE A 124 -12.07 8.97 3.12
C ILE A 124 -12.45 9.85 1.93
N ILE A 125 -13.75 10.06 1.68
CA ILE A 125 -14.21 10.92 0.57
C ILE A 125 -13.73 12.36 0.77
N ILE A 126 -13.92 12.92 1.97
CA ILE A 126 -13.51 14.31 2.27
C ILE A 126 -12.00 14.47 2.11
N THR A 127 -11.22 13.57 2.70
CA THR A 127 -9.75 13.64 2.61
C THR A 127 -9.25 13.42 1.17
N SER A 128 -9.90 12.56 0.39
CA SER A 128 -9.60 12.38 -1.03
C SER A 128 -9.79 13.67 -1.82
N LEU A 129 -10.87 14.43 -1.58
CA LEU A 129 -11.13 15.69 -2.27
C LEU A 129 -10.08 16.77 -1.93
N ILE A 130 -9.54 16.74 -0.71
CA ILE A 130 -8.52 17.69 -0.24
C ILE A 130 -7.14 17.31 -0.79
N MET A 131 -6.78 16.02 -0.75
CA MET A 131 -5.41 15.57 -1.03
C MET A 131 -5.14 15.20 -2.49
N ALA A 132 -6.17 14.97 -3.30
CA ALA A 132 -6.03 14.48 -4.68
C ALA A 132 -6.73 15.37 -5.72
N ARG A 133 -6.76 16.69 -5.48
CA ARG A 133 -7.43 17.65 -6.37
C ARG A 133 -6.77 17.72 -7.75
N ASN A 134 -5.46 17.55 -7.82
CA ASN A 134 -4.69 17.35 -9.05
C ASN A 134 -3.47 16.44 -8.77
N ASN A 135 -2.90 15.85 -9.82
CA ASN A 135 -1.79 14.89 -9.67
C ASN A 135 -0.53 15.49 -9.03
N PRO A 136 -0.05 16.71 -9.40
CA PRO A 136 1.12 17.30 -8.77
C PRO A 136 0.96 17.55 -7.27
N GLU A 137 -0.20 18.06 -6.86
CA GLU A 137 -0.54 18.28 -5.45
C GLU A 137 -0.62 16.95 -4.69
N HIS A 138 -1.22 15.92 -5.30
CA HIS A 138 -1.27 14.57 -4.74
C HIS A 138 0.14 14.01 -4.48
N LEU A 139 1.03 14.10 -5.46
CA LEU A 139 2.41 13.64 -5.33
C LEU A 139 3.15 14.44 -4.26
N ASN A 140 3.01 15.77 -4.25
CA ASN A 140 3.66 16.63 -3.27
C ASN A 140 3.22 16.29 -1.84
N ILE A 141 1.92 16.15 -1.60
CA ILE A 141 1.39 15.77 -0.28
C ILE A 141 1.86 14.35 0.09
N GLY A 142 1.85 13.42 -0.85
CA GLY A 142 2.33 12.05 -0.64
C GLY A 142 3.79 12.02 -0.17
N TRP A 143 4.69 12.69 -0.88
CA TRP A 143 6.13 12.65 -0.59
C TRP A 143 6.52 13.53 0.59
N ASN A 144 6.06 14.77 0.64
CA ASN A 144 6.55 15.75 1.62
C ASN A 144 5.77 15.73 2.92
N PHE A 145 4.50 15.32 2.89
CA PHE A 145 3.69 15.26 4.11
C PHE A 145 3.52 13.82 4.61
N MET A 146 2.99 12.93 3.78
CA MET A 146 2.61 11.57 4.23
C MET A 146 3.83 10.73 4.62
N VAL A 147 4.91 10.74 3.84
CA VAL A 147 6.12 9.99 4.19
C VAL A 147 6.73 10.49 5.50
N ILE A 148 6.93 11.80 5.62
CA ILE A 148 7.65 12.40 6.75
C ILE A 148 6.85 12.31 8.05
N TYR A 149 5.58 12.73 8.04
CA TYR A 149 4.81 12.91 9.27
C TYR A 149 3.97 11.70 9.67
N ILE A 150 3.60 10.83 8.73
CA ILE A 150 2.77 9.66 9.04
C ILE A 150 3.63 8.40 9.03
N SER A 151 4.44 8.24 8.00
CA SER A 151 5.04 6.95 7.66
C SER A 151 6.29 6.65 8.48
N ILE A 152 7.20 7.62 8.60
CA ILE A 152 8.38 7.48 9.46
C ILE A 152 7.97 7.20 10.91
N PRO A 153 7.05 7.96 11.54
CA PRO A 153 6.62 7.67 12.89
C PRO A 153 5.99 6.28 13.05
N LEU A 154 5.13 5.89 12.11
CA LEU A 154 4.40 4.63 12.20
C LEU A 154 5.28 3.41 11.93
N TYR A 155 6.22 3.51 10.99
CA TYR A 155 6.99 2.36 10.48
C TYR A 155 8.33 2.18 11.20
N ILE A 156 8.90 3.27 11.70
CA ILE A 156 10.23 3.27 12.30
C ILE A 156 10.12 3.60 13.79
N ILE A 157 9.54 4.75 14.14
CA ILE A 157 9.59 5.26 15.53
C ILE A 157 8.78 4.37 16.47
N ILE A 158 7.51 4.08 16.17
CA ILE A 158 6.65 3.27 17.04
C ILE A 158 7.22 1.84 17.25
N PRO A 159 7.61 1.09 16.20
CA PRO A 159 8.22 -0.22 16.38
C PRO A 159 9.52 -0.18 17.18
N LEU A 160 10.42 0.77 16.92
CA LEU A 160 11.67 0.92 17.68
C LEU A 160 11.41 1.23 19.15
N LEU A 161 10.52 2.17 19.45
CA LEU A 161 10.14 2.48 20.83
C LEU A 161 9.55 1.27 21.53
N SER A 162 8.68 0.50 20.86
CA SER A 162 8.11 -0.72 21.44
C SER A 162 9.19 -1.76 21.78
N LEU A 163 10.21 -1.89 20.93
CA LEU A 163 11.33 -2.81 21.12
C LEU A 163 12.26 -2.38 22.26
N ILE A 164 12.53 -1.07 22.37
CA ILE A 164 13.30 -0.50 23.47
C ILE A 164 12.57 -0.74 24.80
N ILE A 165 11.28 -0.42 24.88
CA ILE A 165 10.46 -0.62 26.08
C ILE A 165 10.45 -2.10 26.49
N TYR A 166 10.33 -3.01 25.52
CA TYR A 166 10.39 -4.45 25.78
C TYR A 166 11.71 -4.88 26.44
N HIS A 167 12.86 -4.44 25.91
CA HIS A 167 14.16 -4.77 26.48
C HIS A 167 14.37 -4.14 27.86
N VAL A 168 14.00 -2.86 28.04
CA VAL A 168 14.10 -2.18 29.34
C VAL A 168 13.26 -2.90 30.40
N LYS A 169 12.03 -3.29 30.08
CA LYS A 169 11.18 -4.05 31.00
C LYS A 169 11.75 -5.44 31.32
N GLY A 170 12.41 -6.08 30.35
CA GLY A 170 13.11 -7.35 30.55
C GLY A 170 14.32 -7.24 31.48
N LEU A 171 14.99 -6.09 31.50
CA LEU A 171 16.09 -5.79 32.42
C LEU A 171 15.61 -5.45 33.83
N ILE A 172 14.46 -4.79 33.99
CA ILE A 172 13.88 -4.42 35.30
C ILE A 172 13.24 -5.62 36.02
N LYS A 173 12.79 -6.65 35.29
CA LYS A 173 12.20 -7.88 35.86
C LYS A 173 13.22 -8.98 36.20
N LYS A 174 14.51 -8.74 35.96
CA LYS A 174 15.62 -9.60 36.37
C LYS A 174 16.25 -9.06 37.65
#